data_AF-A0A1H1LL30-F1
#
_entry.id   AF-A0A1H1LL30-F1
#
_cell.length_a   1.000
_cell.length_b   1.000
_cell.length_c   1.000
_cell.angle_alpha   90.00
_cell.angle_beta   90.00
_cell.angle_gamma   90.00
#
_symmetry.space_group_name_H-M   'P 1'
#
loop_
_entity.id
_entity.type
_entity.pdbx_description
1 polymer ?
#
loop_
_entity_poly.entity_id
_entity_poly.type
_entity_poly.pdbx_seq_one_letter_code
_entity_poly.pdbx_strand_id
1 'polypeptide(L)'
;MNYYCLFFLLLYVNISHGQDRLEYDDYTFEVLMDSIKSNYGKPEQQRIFTTAYISKAKKLNNKKEEFNGLYYQIYALLLHRELAEAEKKYSALLDFVNKNDLKEQTIFTYDLGGEIQKQVPDFSLAIERFNAALHLAEALNNTQYRDIALINISNLLNETGDYAGALKIRKKIIALYEKKPLDSNYTKAQKSGTLAYGYFLLFNSYLKNNKLDSAKYYNQKIKEIVRTADSCYVMYLYNTNAEIALQNNNFKAARNFYKRYYNTCPIGLPIADLRKAHFFGRVEMRAKNYNEAITIFEKGLVDYEVSPQEEGFMGDYYRLMANAYKETGDFEKAGYYFEKHLVTADDANKMKNDVVRASKQQELKAFKEELVLLKKEKDYRTKFLIYNLLGASIVILFLLFFLLKFHRTKRANEIKFEALLEKMKTLPQDNHVIIDTKDEILEAKNSTDVPEEIKQQILMGLKKLETQEYYLKQECNSYNVAKKINTNTSYLSKVINNHYQKNFNTYINDLRINYTIVRLKNDTVFRSYSIQAIAEEVGYKSADSFSKYFKKDTGLNPSFYIKELKNIT
;
A
#
# COMPACT_ATOMS: atom_id res chain seq x y z
N MET A 1 15.61 41.05 4.60
CA MET A 1 16.65 41.87 3.98
C MET A 1 16.28 42.08 2.52
N ASN A 2 15.55 43.17 2.27
CA ASN A 2 15.65 44.08 1.14
C ASN A 2 14.60 45.16 1.42
N TYR A 3 15.11 46.31 1.84
CA TYR A 3 14.37 47.53 2.11
C TYR A 3 13.88 48.13 0.79
N TYR A 4 12.64 48.62 0.76
CA TYR A 4 12.30 49.80 -0.04
C TYR A 4 11.36 50.69 0.76
N CYS A 5 11.86 51.88 1.11
CA CYS A 5 11.06 53.06 1.40
C CYS A 5 10.16 53.37 0.21
N LEU A 6 8.91 53.79 0.44
CA LEU A 6 8.23 54.75 -0.44
C LEU A 6 7.03 55.40 0.27
N PHE A 7 7.23 56.70 0.51
CA PHE A 7 6.31 57.83 0.67
C PHE A 7 4.84 57.61 1.10
N PHE A 8 4.52 58.25 2.24
CA PHE A 8 3.17 58.65 2.62
C PHE A 8 2.57 59.62 1.60
N LEU A 9 1.36 59.32 1.11
CA LEU A 9 0.41 60.32 0.62
C LEU A 9 -0.95 60.00 1.25
N LEU A 10 -1.24 60.73 2.33
CA LEU A 10 -2.57 60.83 2.92
C LEU A 10 -3.45 61.66 1.98
N LEU A 11 -4.42 61.01 1.32
CA LEU A 11 -5.59 61.70 0.79
C LEU A 11 -6.83 61.10 1.46
N TYR A 12 -7.36 61.86 2.42
CA TYR A 12 -8.71 61.70 2.91
C TYR A 12 -9.68 62.10 1.78
N VAL A 13 -10.45 61.15 1.27
CA VAL A 13 -11.70 61.45 0.55
C VAL A 13 -12.76 60.47 1.04
N ASN A 14 -13.71 60.99 1.81
CA ASN A 14 -15.03 60.36 1.94
C ASN A 14 -15.76 60.57 0.61
N ILE A 15 -16.40 59.51 0.09
CA ILE A 15 -17.72 59.47 -0.61
C ILE A 15 -17.73 58.36 -1.69
N SER A 16 -18.82 57.57 -1.68
CA SER A 16 -19.38 56.76 -2.78
C SER A 16 -18.80 55.35 -3.07
N HIS A 17 -19.52 54.32 -2.61
CA HIS A 17 -19.32 52.88 -2.83
C HIS A 17 -19.42 52.37 -4.29
N GLY A 18 -19.37 53.25 -5.29
CA GLY A 18 -19.47 52.89 -6.71
C GLY A 18 -18.16 52.96 -7.50
N GLN A 19 -17.12 53.65 -6.98
CA GLN A 19 -15.96 54.06 -7.78
C GLN A 19 -14.66 53.27 -7.50
N ASP A 20 -14.56 52.57 -6.37
CA ASP A 20 -13.35 51.81 -5.95
C ASP A 20 -12.99 50.62 -6.87
N ARG A 21 -13.93 50.12 -7.69
CA ARG A 21 -13.69 48.91 -8.51
C ARG A 21 -12.65 49.11 -9.62
N LEU A 22 -12.44 50.34 -10.09
CA LEU A 22 -11.50 50.62 -11.18
C LEU A 22 -10.09 50.99 -10.68
N GLU A 23 -9.93 51.34 -9.41
CA GLU A 23 -8.70 51.94 -8.89
C GLU A 23 -7.55 50.92 -8.69
N TYR A 24 -7.88 49.63 -8.48
CA TYR A 24 -6.89 48.60 -8.11
C TYR A 24 -6.70 47.51 -9.18
N ASP A 25 -7.30 47.66 -10.37
CA ASP A 25 -7.22 46.66 -11.43
C ASP A 25 -5.76 46.42 -11.90
N ASP A 26 -4.92 47.46 -11.83
CA ASP A 26 -3.51 47.43 -12.23
C ASP A 26 -2.58 46.77 -11.19
N TYR A 27 -3.03 46.56 -9.95
CA TYR A 27 -2.18 46.01 -8.89
C TYR A 27 -1.94 44.50 -9.09
N THR A 28 -0.71 44.02 -8.95
CA THR A 28 -0.46 42.56 -9.01
C THR A 28 -1.06 41.85 -7.79
N PHE A 29 -1.21 40.52 -7.87
CA PHE A 29 -1.67 39.73 -6.71
C PHE A 29 -0.73 39.88 -5.52
N GLU A 30 0.59 39.98 -5.75
CA GLU A 30 1.57 40.24 -4.69
C GLU A 30 1.33 41.59 -4.01
N VAL A 31 1.13 42.65 -4.79
CA VAL A 31 0.88 44.00 -4.24
C VAL A 31 -0.42 44.02 -3.45
N LEU A 32 -1.48 43.39 -3.94
CA LEU A 32 -2.75 43.28 -3.21
C LEU A 32 -2.58 42.46 -1.92
N MET A 33 -1.85 41.34 -1.95
CA MET A 33 -1.54 40.54 -0.77
C MET A 33 -0.75 41.34 0.28
N ASP A 34 0.28 42.07 -0.14
CA ASP A 34 1.09 42.89 0.76
C ASP A 34 0.28 44.06 1.34
N SER A 35 -0.64 44.62 0.55
CA SER A 35 -1.58 45.65 1.00
C SER A 35 -2.55 45.10 2.04
N ILE A 36 -3.07 43.87 1.87
CA ILE A 36 -3.90 43.20 2.88
C ILE A 36 -3.11 43.02 4.18
N LYS A 37 -1.89 42.47 4.10
CA LYS A 37 -1.03 42.17 5.27
C LYS A 37 -0.62 43.44 6.02
N SER A 38 -0.30 44.51 5.30
CA SER A 38 0.12 45.78 5.89
C SER A 38 -1.02 46.52 6.60
N ASN A 39 -2.28 46.11 6.37
CA ASN A 39 -3.47 46.72 6.95
C ASN A 39 -4.17 45.81 7.98
N TYR A 40 -3.51 44.84 8.60
CA TYR A 40 -4.12 43.94 9.60
C TYR A 40 -4.87 44.65 10.76
N GLY A 41 -4.48 45.88 11.12
CA GLY A 41 -5.19 46.69 12.13
C GLY A 41 -6.28 47.62 11.58
N LYS A 42 -6.65 47.50 10.30
CA LYS A 42 -7.54 48.44 9.59
C LYS A 42 -8.62 47.68 8.79
N PRO A 43 -9.72 47.26 9.44
CA PRO A 43 -10.71 46.35 8.85
C PRO A 43 -11.25 46.82 7.50
N GLU A 44 -11.62 48.10 7.38
CA GLU A 44 -12.18 48.65 6.15
C GLU A 44 -11.20 48.60 4.97
N GLN A 45 -9.94 49.00 5.20
CA GLN A 45 -8.90 48.92 4.17
C GLN A 45 -8.63 47.47 3.75
N GLN A 46 -8.61 46.53 4.68
CA GLN A 46 -8.46 45.11 4.32
C GLN A 46 -9.64 44.59 3.49
N ARG A 47 -10.86 45.01 3.82
CA ARG A 47 -12.06 44.63 3.07
C ARG A 47 -11.99 45.14 1.63
N ILE A 48 -11.49 46.35 1.41
CA ILE A 48 -11.27 46.91 0.07
C ILE A 48 -10.26 46.04 -0.71
N PHE A 49 -9.06 45.81 -0.16
CA PHE A 49 -8.02 45.06 -0.88
C PHE A 49 -8.38 43.58 -1.10
N THR A 50 -9.03 42.91 -0.13
CA THR A 50 -9.51 41.53 -0.33
C THR A 50 -10.59 41.45 -1.38
N THR A 51 -11.51 42.44 -1.45
CA THR A 51 -12.54 42.50 -2.49
C THR A 51 -11.95 42.73 -3.88
N ALA A 52 -10.95 43.63 -3.98
CA ALA A 52 -10.20 43.85 -5.22
C ALA A 52 -9.48 42.57 -5.69
N TYR A 53 -8.80 41.87 -4.77
CA TYR A 53 -8.13 40.60 -5.03
C TYR A 53 -9.07 39.55 -5.61
N ILE A 54 -10.20 39.30 -4.93
CA ILE A 54 -11.19 38.31 -5.37
C ILE A 54 -11.78 38.69 -6.73
N SER A 55 -12.09 39.97 -6.95
CA SER A 55 -12.66 40.46 -8.21
C SER A 55 -11.69 40.26 -9.37
N LYS A 56 -10.40 40.60 -9.17
CA LYS A 56 -9.34 40.36 -10.17
C LYS A 56 -9.19 38.87 -10.48
N ALA A 57 -9.16 38.01 -9.47
CA ALA A 57 -9.08 36.57 -9.66
C ALA A 57 -10.26 36.00 -10.46
N LYS A 58 -11.48 36.48 -10.18
CA LYS A 58 -12.69 36.10 -10.94
C LYS A 58 -12.62 36.56 -12.39
N LYS A 59 -12.22 37.81 -12.65
CA LYS A 59 -12.05 38.38 -14.00
C LYS A 59 -11.04 37.58 -14.84
N LEU A 60 -9.97 37.11 -14.20
CA LEU A 60 -8.94 36.27 -14.82
C LEU A 60 -9.28 34.77 -14.83
N ASN A 61 -10.45 34.38 -14.30
CA ASN A 61 -10.85 32.98 -14.10
C ASN A 61 -9.80 32.12 -13.39
N ASN A 62 -9.01 32.70 -12.48
CA ASN A 62 -7.97 32.00 -11.74
C ASN A 62 -8.50 31.51 -10.39
N LYS A 63 -8.88 30.22 -10.33
CA LYS A 63 -9.50 29.62 -9.14
C LYS A 63 -8.59 29.52 -7.92
N LYS A 64 -7.27 29.38 -8.13
CA LYS A 64 -6.30 29.38 -7.01
C LYS A 64 -6.19 30.76 -6.38
N GLU A 65 -6.18 31.81 -7.20
CA GLU A 65 -6.17 33.18 -6.69
C GLU A 65 -7.52 33.60 -6.10
N GLU A 66 -8.62 33.10 -6.65
CA GLU A 66 -9.95 33.31 -6.07
C GLU A 66 -10.02 32.70 -4.67
N PHE A 67 -9.48 31.49 -4.50
CA PHE A 67 -9.28 30.88 -3.18
C PHE A 67 -8.42 31.75 -2.25
N ASN A 68 -7.24 32.22 -2.70
CA ASN A 68 -6.36 33.04 -1.87
C ASN A 68 -7.06 34.31 -1.38
N GLY A 69 -7.79 35.01 -2.26
CA GLY A 69 -8.56 36.19 -1.89
C GLY A 69 -9.66 35.89 -0.87
N LEU A 70 -10.41 34.80 -1.05
CA LEU A 70 -11.45 34.35 -0.10
C LEU A 70 -10.85 33.96 1.25
N TYR A 71 -9.71 33.26 1.24
CA TYR A 71 -8.96 32.90 2.44
C TYR A 71 -8.55 34.15 3.22
N TYR A 72 -7.95 35.15 2.55
CA TYR A 72 -7.54 36.40 3.19
C TYR A 72 -8.72 37.19 3.75
N GLN A 73 -9.87 37.16 3.07
CA GLN A 73 -11.10 37.78 3.57
C GLN A 73 -11.56 37.14 4.89
N ILE A 74 -11.57 35.82 4.98
CA ILE A 74 -11.95 35.11 6.22
C ILE A 74 -10.91 35.36 7.32
N TYR A 75 -9.63 35.32 6.98
CA TYR A 75 -8.56 35.60 7.93
C TYR A 75 -8.66 37.02 8.52
N ALA A 76 -9.03 38.02 7.71
CA ALA A 76 -9.28 39.37 8.20
C ALA A 76 -10.42 39.40 9.23
N LEU A 77 -11.55 38.74 8.94
CA LEU A 77 -12.67 38.62 9.90
C LEU A 77 -12.24 37.97 11.22
N LEU A 78 -11.40 36.94 11.14
CA LEU A 78 -10.84 36.28 12.33
C LEU A 78 -10.01 37.24 13.19
N LEU A 79 -9.17 38.08 12.56
CA LEU A 79 -8.35 39.07 13.27
C LEU A 79 -9.20 40.16 13.94
N HIS A 80 -10.35 40.50 13.35
CA HIS A 80 -11.30 41.49 13.87
C HIS A 80 -12.41 40.87 14.73
N ARG A 81 -12.26 39.61 15.15
CA ARG A 81 -13.18 38.89 16.06
C ARG A 81 -14.61 38.74 15.52
N GLU A 82 -14.79 38.79 14.20
CA GLU A 82 -16.08 38.59 13.51
C GLU A 82 -16.35 37.08 13.25
N LEU A 83 -16.32 36.27 14.31
CA LEU A 83 -16.28 34.80 14.22
C LEU A 83 -17.47 34.19 13.48
N ALA A 84 -18.68 34.71 13.69
CA ALA A 84 -19.89 34.19 13.05
C ALA A 84 -19.87 34.37 11.53
N GLU A 85 -19.43 35.54 11.05
CA GLU A 85 -19.29 35.80 9.60
C GLU A 85 -18.09 35.03 9.02
N ALA A 86 -17.00 34.90 9.78
CA ALA A 86 -15.86 34.07 9.39
C ALA A 86 -16.27 32.60 9.17
N GLU A 87 -17.06 32.04 10.08
CA GLU A 87 -17.56 30.66 10.01
C GLU A 87 -18.53 30.44 8.84
N LYS A 88 -19.41 31.42 8.59
CA LYS A 88 -20.31 31.41 7.43
C LYS A 88 -19.53 31.43 6.11
N LYS A 89 -18.52 32.30 6.00
CA LYS A 89 -17.66 32.37 4.80
C LYS A 89 -16.75 31.17 4.66
N TYR A 90 -16.28 30.58 5.76
CA TYR A 90 -15.55 29.31 5.75
C TYR A 90 -16.38 28.20 5.11
N SER A 91 -17.65 28.07 5.47
CA SER A 91 -18.55 27.06 4.86
C SER A 91 -18.65 27.25 3.34
N ALA A 92 -18.81 28.50 2.88
CA ALA A 92 -18.85 28.82 1.45
C ALA A 92 -17.50 28.55 0.74
N LEU A 93 -16.37 28.79 1.42
CA LEU A 93 -15.04 28.49 0.89
C LEU A 93 -14.80 26.98 0.78
N LEU A 94 -15.30 26.18 1.73
CA LEU A 94 -15.22 24.73 1.68
C LEU A 94 -15.98 24.16 0.48
N ASP A 95 -17.19 24.67 0.23
CA ASP A 95 -17.96 24.33 -0.98
C ASP A 95 -17.22 24.74 -2.26
N PHE A 96 -16.60 25.92 -2.26
CA PHE A 96 -15.83 26.42 -3.39
C PHE A 96 -14.64 25.51 -3.73
N VAL A 97 -13.81 25.13 -2.75
CA VAL A 97 -12.63 24.29 -3.03
C VAL A 97 -13.03 22.88 -3.47
N ASN A 98 -14.12 22.34 -2.91
CA ASN A 98 -14.65 21.03 -3.30
C ASN A 98 -15.22 21.04 -4.73
N LYS A 99 -16.01 22.07 -5.08
CA LYS A 99 -16.59 22.22 -6.42
C LYS A 99 -15.52 22.37 -7.51
N ASN A 100 -14.38 22.95 -7.20
CA ASN A 100 -13.30 23.21 -8.15
C ASN A 100 -12.14 22.19 -8.06
N ASP A 101 -12.30 21.09 -7.30
CA ASP A 101 -11.29 20.04 -7.07
C ASP A 101 -9.90 20.58 -6.64
N LEU A 102 -9.88 21.61 -5.78
CA LEU A 102 -8.67 22.27 -5.33
C LEU A 102 -8.08 21.59 -4.08
N LYS A 103 -7.61 20.35 -4.22
CA LYS A 103 -7.23 19.47 -3.08
C LYS A 103 -6.20 20.06 -2.11
N GLU A 104 -5.19 20.78 -2.60
CA GLU A 104 -4.21 21.44 -1.72
C GLU A 104 -4.84 22.59 -0.94
N GLN A 105 -5.67 23.39 -1.60
CA GLN A 105 -6.43 24.48 -0.98
C GLN A 105 -7.44 23.96 0.03
N THR A 106 -8.02 22.78 -0.19
CA THR A 106 -8.90 22.11 0.79
C THR A 106 -8.20 21.87 2.13
N ILE A 107 -6.89 21.55 2.13
CA ILE A 107 -6.12 21.41 3.37
C ILE A 107 -6.09 22.74 4.15
N PHE A 108 -5.78 23.84 3.45
CA PHE A 108 -5.77 25.18 4.06
C PHE A 108 -7.14 25.63 4.54
N THR A 109 -8.20 25.28 3.81
CA THR A 109 -9.56 25.56 4.25
C THR A 109 -9.81 24.89 5.60
N TYR A 110 -9.54 23.59 5.71
CA TYR A 110 -9.69 22.87 6.98
C TYR A 110 -8.84 23.48 8.11
N ASP A 111 -7.58 23.83 7.83
CA ASP A 111 -6.70 24.46 8.82
C ASP A 111 -7.27 25.81 9.32
N LEU A 112 -7.72 26.66 8.39
CA LEU A 112 -8.39 27.93 8.71
C LEU A 112 -9.66 27.71 9.53
N GLY A 113 -10.47 26.71 9.16
CA GLY A 113 -11.65 26.34 9.92
C GLY A 113 -11.31 25.88 11.34
N GLY A 114 -10.20 25.18 11.53
CA GLY A 114 -9.69 24.82 12.84
C GLY A 114 -9.25 26.04 13.66
N GLU A 115 -8.58 27.00 13.03
CA GLU A 115 -8.16 28.26 13.66
C GLU A 115 -9.34 29.13 14.09
N ILE A 116 -10.42 29.18 13.30
CA ILE A 116 -11.68 29.87 13.68
C ILE A 116 -12.25 29.23 14.94
N GLN A 117 -12.36 27.91 14.97
CA GLN A 117 -12.97 27.18 16.08
C GLN A 117 -12.11 27.15 17.34
N LYS A 118 -10.81 27.46 17.23
CA LYS A 118 -9.93 27.63 18.39
C LYS A 118 -10.18 28.95 19.15
N GLN A 119 -10.94 29.89 18.57
CA GLN A 119 -11.33 31.14 19.24
C GLN A 119 -12.60 30.99 20.08
N VAL A 120 -13.22 29.80 20.11
CA VAL A 120 -14.38 29.50 20.95
C VAL A 120 -14.07 28.34 21.91
N PRO A 121 -14.67 28.32 23.11
CA PRO A 121 -14.44 27.30 24.14
C PRO A 121 -15.12 25.95 23.82
N ASP A 122 -15.04 25.52 22.56
CA ASP A 122 -15.44 24.20 22.08
C ASP A 122 -14.41 23.72 21.06
N PHE A 123 -13.51 22.85 21.51
CA PHE A 123 -12.42 22.35 20.67
C PHE A 123 -12.81 21.15 19.81
N SER A 124 -14.05 20.64 19.93
CA SER A 124 -14.49 19.47 19.16
C SER A 124 -14.34 19.70 17.66
N LEU A 125 -14.88 20.81 17.16
CA LEU A 125 -14.81 21.18 15.74
C LEU A 125 -13.39 21.56 15.31
N ALA A 126 -12.63 22.24 16.18
CA ALA A 126 -11.25 22.62 15.86
C ALA A 126 -10.40 21.38 15.56
N ILE A 127 -10.51 20.35 16.39
CA ILE A 127 -9.73 19.12 16.24
C ILE A 127 -10.21 18.31 15.05
N GLU A 128 -11.52 18.20 14.84
CA GLU A 128 -12.08 17.53 13.66
C GLU A 128 -11.49 18.12 12.37
N ARG A 129 -11.46 19.45 12.28
CA ARG A 129 -10.93 20.18 11.12
C ARG A 129 -9.42 20.01 10.97
N PHE A 130 -8.63 20.13 12.05
CA PHE A 130 -7.19 19.87 11.97
C PHE A 130 -6.88 18.41 11.60
N ASN A 131 -7.68 17.45 12.05
CA ASN A 131 -7.53 16.05 11.63
C ASN A 131 -7.93 15.82 10.18
N ALA A 132 -8.96 16.52 9.67
CA ALA A 132 -9.30 16.49 8.26
C ALA A 132 -8.16 17.05 7.39
N ALA A 133 -7.57 18.18 7.80
CA ALA A 133 -6.37 18.75 7.17
C ALA A 133 -5.20 17.76 7.18
N LEU A 134 -4.94 17.13 8.33
CA LEU A 134 -3.87 16.14 8.51
C LEU A 134 -4.04 14.94 7.58
N HIS A 135 -5.22 14.30 7.60
CA HIS A 135 -5.49 13.13 6.77
C HIS A 135 -5.37 13.44 5.28
N LEU A 136 -5.88 14.58 4.83
CA LEU A 136 -5.78 14.98 3.44
C LEU A 136 -4.32 15.28 3.05
N ALA A 137 -3.55 15.94 3.92
CA ALA A 137 -2.13 16.18 3.68
C ALA A 137 -1.33 14.87 3.58
N GLU A 138 -1.62 13.89 4.43
CA GLU A 138 -1.01 12.55 4.36
C GLU A 138 -1.39 11.82 3.07
N ALA A 139 -2.67 11.86 2.67
CA ALA A 139 -3.13 11.24 1.42
C ALA A 139 -2.48 11.87 0.17
N LEU A 140 -2.16 13.16 0.21
CA LEU A 140 -1.46 13.88 -0.85
C LEU A 140 0.07 13.82 -0.72
N ASN A 141 0.61 13.12 0.29
CA ASN A 141 2.04 13.09 0.63
C ASN A 141 2.66 14.49 0.85
N ASN A 142 1.86 15.47 1.28
CA ASN A 142 2.31 16.83 1.54
C ASN A 142 2.83 16.95 2.98
N THR A 143 4.14 16.74 3.14
CA THR A 143 4.79 16.73 4.46
C THR A 143 4.72 18.07 5.19
N GLN A 144 4.78 19.20 4.46
CA GLN A 144 4.72 20.53 5.07
C GLN A 144 3.37 20.78 5.72
N TYR A 145 2.26 20.50 5.01
CA TYR A 145 0.93 20.72 5.58
C TYR A 145 0.56 19.70 6.65
N ARG A 146 1.02 18.45 6.51
CA ARG A 146 0.91 17.46 7.58
C ARG A 146 1.54 18.00 8.88
N ASP A 147 2.74 18.57 8.78
CA ASP A 147 3.45 19.07 9.94
C ASP A 147 2.76 20.31 10.55
N ILE A 148 2.16 21.19 9.74
CA ILE A 148 1.35 22.32 10.22
C ILE A 148 0.14 21.84 11.01
N ALA A 149 -0.65 20.91 10.45
CA ALA A 149 -1.81 20.35 11.13
C ALA A 149 -1.42 19.66 12.45
N LEU A 150 -0.32 18.90 12.46
CA LEU A 150 0.22 18.28 13.67
C LEU A 150 0.67 19.33 14.71
N ILE A 151 1.27 20.44 14.30
CA ILE A 151 1.62 21.53 15.22
C ILE A 151 0.35 22.13 15.84
N ASN A 152 -0.71 22.36 15.04
CA ASN A 152 -1.98 22.87 15.54
C ASN A 152 -2.65 21.91 16.55
N ILE A 153 -2.67 20.62 16.25
CA ILE A 153 -3.12 19.58 17.20
C ILE A 153 -2.24 19.59 18.47
N SER A 154 -0.92 19.69 18.33
CA SER A 154 0.00 19.74 19.48
C SER A 154 -0.23 20.97 20.36
N ASN A 155 -0.68 22.10 19.79
CA ASN A 155 -1.04 23.29 20.54
C ASN A 155 -2.27 23.02 21.39
N LEU A 156 -3.32 22.42 20.83
CA LEU A 156 -4.52 22.07 21.60
C LEU A 156 -4.23 21.07 22.72
N LEU A 157 -3.42 20.03 22.46
CA LEU A 157 -2.95 19.09 23.48
C LEU A 157 -2.22 19.80 24.62
N ASN A 158 -1.32 20.71 24.27
CA ASN A 158 -0.56 21.47 25.26
C ASN A 158 -1.44 22.41 26.10
N GLU A 159 -2.42 23.08 25.48
CA GLU A 159 -3.34 23.97 26.21
C GLU A 159 -4.28 23.20 27.15
N THR A 160 -4.68 21.99 26.78
CA THR A 160 -5.57 21.14 27.58
C THR A 160 -4.86 20.25 28.60
N GLY A 161 -3.52 20.35 28.68
CA GLY A 161 -2.70 19.68 29.69
C GLY A 161 -2.13 18.32 29.28
N ASP A 162 -2.38 17.82 28.06
CA ASP A 162 -1.65 16.68 27.51
C ASP A 162 -0.27 17.12 26.97
N TYR A 163 0.62 17.46 27.91
CA TYR A 163 1.98 17.86 27.59
C TYR A 163 2.78 16.72 26.95
N ALA A 164 2.50 15.46 27.31
CA ALA A 164 3.24 14.32 26.79
C ALA A 164 2.96 14.10 25.30
N GLY A 165 1.68 14.12 24.91
CA GLY A 165 1.24 14.05 23.52
C GLY A 165 1.79 15.22 22.68
N ALA A 166 1.66 16.45 23.20
CA ALA A 166 2.21 17.63 22.54
C ALA A 166 3.73 17.54 22.31
N LEU A 167 4.49 17.16 23.35
CA LEU A 167 5.95 17.01 23.27
C LEU A 167 6.36 15.92 22.27
N LYS A 168 5.64 14.79 22.22
CA LYS A 168 5.91 13.69 21.28
C LYS A 168 5.82 14.18 19.84
N ILE A 169 4.75 14.90 19.49
CA ILE A 169 4.53 15.45 18.15
C ILE A 169 5.61 16.49 17.82
N ARG A 170 5.79 17.49 18.69
CA ARG A 170 6.72 18.60 18.47
C ARG A 170 8.17 18.13 18.28
N LYS A 171 8.64 17.20 19.12
CA LYS A 171 10.00 16.62 18.98
C LYS A 171 10.20 15.87 17.67
N LYS A 172 9.20 15.08 17.24
CA LYS A 172 9.25 14.34 15.98
C LYS A 172 9.43 15.31 14.82
N ILE A 173 8.63 16.37 14.77
CA ILE A 173 8.70 17.39 13.71
C ILE A 173 10.05 18.13 13.74
N ILE A 174 10.49 18.58 14.90
CA ILE A 174 11.77 19.32 15.03
C ILE A 174 12.96 18.46 14.59
N ALA A 175 13.00 17.18 14.97
CA ALA A 175 14.06 16.27 14.53
C ALA A 175 14.11 16.08 13.00
N LEU A 176 12.96 16.18 12.32
CA LEU A 176 12.90 16.16 10.85
C LEU A 176 13.51 17.45 10.26
N TYR A 177 13.13 18.61 10.78
CA TYR A 177 13.62 19.90 10.29
C TYR A 177 15.11 20.16 10.63
N GLU A 178 15.61 19.63 11.73
CA GLU A 178 17.05 19.63 12.05
C GLU A 178 17.86 18.95 10.94
N LYS A 179 17.37 17.82 10.44
CA LYS A 179 18.02 17.01 9.39
C LYS A 179 17.69 17.44 7.97
N LYS A 180 16.65 18.26 7.77
CA LYS A 180 16.23 18.71 6.44
C LYS A 180 17.36 19.48 5.74
N PRO A 181 17.78 19.06 4.53
CA PRO A 181 18.81 19.76 3.77
C PRO A 181 18.31 21.14 3.33
N LEU A 182 19.25 22.05 3.06
CA LEU A 182 18.93 23.35 2.50
C LEU A 182 18.80 23.24 0.98
N ASP A 183 17.85 23.97 0.41
CA ASP A 183 17.64 24.09 -1.03
C ASP A 183 17.12 25.50 -1.39
N SER A 184 16.79 25.74 -2.66
CA SER A 184 16.28 27.04 -3.13
C SER A 184 14.97 27.48 -2.47
N ASN A 185 14.16 26.51 -2.02
CA ASN A 185 12.85 26.73 -1.40
C ASN A 185 12.90 26.65 0.14
N TYR A 186 14.01 26.15 0.70
CA TYR A 186 14.25 26.03 2.13
C TYR A 186 15.64 26.58 2.51
N THR A 187 15.68 27.90 2.62
CA THR A 187 16.86 28.70 2.97
C THR A 187 17.27 28.51 4.43
N LYS A 188 18.52 28.90 4.74
CA LYS A 188 19.03 28.96 6.12
C LYS A 188 18.14 29.80 7.04
N ALA A 189 17.61 30.92 6.54
CA ALA A 189 16.73 31.80 7.31
C ALA A 189 15.39 31.11 7.66
N GLN A 190 14.77 30.44 6.69
CA GLN A 190 13.56 29.65 6.91
C GLN A 190 13.83 28.52 7.91
N LYS A 191 14.95 27.82 7.78
CA LYS A 191 15.35 26.77 8.73
C LYS A 191 15.52 27.30 10.15
N SER A 192 16.23 28.40 10.32
CA SER A 192 16.39 29.06 11.61
C SER A 192 15.05 29.50 12.20
N GLY A 193 14.14 30.05 11.38
CA GLY A 193 12.79 30.44 11.82
C GLY A 193 11.94 29.26 12.28
N THR A 194 11.87 28.20 11.47
CA THR A 194 11.14 26.97 11.80
C THR A 194 11.66 26.35 13.09
N LEU A 195 12.99 26.22 13.24
CA LEU A 195 13.59 25.63 14.44
C LEU A 195 13.42 26.53 15.66
N ALA A 196 13.55 27.85 15.53
CA ALA A 196 13.35 28.79 16.64
C ALA A 196 11.92 28.71 17.18
N TYR A 197 10.92 28.69 16.29
CA TYR A 197 9.52 28.50 16.69
C TYR A 197 9.28 27.12 17.31
N GLY A 198 9.82 26.05 16.72
CA GLY A 198 9.70 24.70 17.26
C GLY A 198 10.30 24.57 18.67
N TYR A 199 11.52 25.06 18.88
CA TYR A 199 12.15 25.06 20.20
C TYR A 199 11.40 25.96 21.20
N PHE A 200 10.80 27.07 20.75
CA PHE A 200 9.92 27.89 21.57
C PHE A 200 8.68 27.13 22.05
N LEU A 201 8.04 26.36 21.18
CA LEU A 201 6.92 25.49 21.55
C LEU A 201 7.35 24.40 22.55
N LEU A 202 8.52 23.78 22.36
CA LEU A 202 9.06 22.81 23.32
C LEU A 202 9.37 23.47 24.67
N PHE A 203 10.00 24.64 24.67
CA PHE A 203 10.23 25.43 25.88
C PHE A 203 8.93 25.62 26.66
N ASN A 204 7.87 26.10 26.00
CA ASN A 204 6.59 26.37 26.65
C ASN A 204 5.93 25.09 27.18
N SER A 205 5.97 23.98 26.44
CA SER A 205 5.48 22.69 26.95
C SER A 205 6.20 22.24 28.21
N TYR A 206 7.54 22.32 28.21
CA TYR A 206 8.32 21.93 29.37
C TYR A 206 8.09 22.84 30.57
N LEU A 207 7.96 24.15 30.33
CA LEU A 207 7.65 25.12 31.38
C LEU A 207 6.27 24.86 32.00
N LYS A 208 5.22 24.68 31.17
CA LYS A 208 3.86 24.35 31.64
C LYS A 208 3.82 22.99 32.37
N ASN A 209 4.70 22.06 32.01
CA ASN A 209 4.87 20.77 32.68
C ASN A 209 5.87 20.83 33.86
N ASN A 210 6.16 22.01 34.42
CA ASN A 210 7.05 22.22 35.57
C ASN A 210 8.48 21.65 35.42
N LYS A 211 9.00 21.54 34.20
CA LYS A 211 10.36 21.03 33.89
C LYS A 211 11.28 22.15 33.44
N LEU A 212 11.70 23.00 34.37
CA LEU A 212 12.48 24.20 34.08
C LEU A 212 13.84 23.89 33.41
N ASP A 213 14.55 22.84 33.80
CA ASP A 213 15.85 22.50 33.20
C ASP A 213 15.71 22.10 31.73
N SER A 214 14.65 21.35 31.40
CA SER A 214 14.33 21.03 30.01
C SER A 214 13.93 22.27 29.22
N ALA A 215 13.18 23.21 29.82
CA ALA A 215 12.88 24.48 29.19
C ALA A 215 14.17 25.28 28.91
N LYS A 216 15.06 25.42 29.90
CA LYS A 216 16.36 26.10 29.74
C LYS A 216 17.20 25.50 28.60
N TYR A 217 17.19 24.18 28.44
CA TYR A 217 17.85 23.52 27.31
C TYR A 217 17.35 24.05 25.94
N TYR A 218 16.04 24.18 25.74
CA TYR A 218 15.50 24.70 24.48
C TYR A 218 15.67 26.22 24.32
N ASN A 219 15.68 26.99 25.40
CA ASN A 219 16.10 28.39 25.35
C ASN A 219 17.54 28.53 24.83
N GLN A 220 18.46 27.68 25.30
CA GLN A 220 19.83 27.65 24.81
C GLN A 220 19.89 27.27 23.31
N LYS A 221 19.06 26.30 22.87
CA LYS A 221 18.93 25.97 21.45
C LYS A 221 18.47 27.15 20.59
N ILE A 222 17.49 27.93 21.06
CA ILE A 222 17.06 29.17 20.38
C ILE A 222 18.22 30.17 20.29
N LYS A 223 18.99 30.34 21.37
CA LYS A 223 20.13 31.26 21.42
C LYS A 223 21.25 30.88 20.44
N GLU A 224 21.47 29.58 20.20
CA GLU A 224 22.49 29.09 19.26
C GLU A 224 22.19 29.47 17.80
N ILE A 225 20.90 29.47 17.43
CA ILE A 225 20.42 29.67 16.06
C ILE A 225 20.03 31.12 15.75
N VAL A 226 19.54 31.88 16.73
CA VAL A 226 19.13 33.27 16.53
C VAL A 226 20.28 34.20 16.89
N ARG A 227 20.90 34.85 15.89
CA ARG A 227 22.12 35.67 16.06
C ARG A 227 22.00 37.13 15.64
N THR A 228 20.86 37.58 15.13
CA THR A 228 20.71 38.94 14.56
C THR A 228 19.72 39.76 15.37
N ALA A 229 20.03 41.02 15.69
CA ALA A 229 19.04 41.94 16.25
C ALA A 229 17.86 42.22 15.29
N ASP A 230 18.06 42.02 13.99
CA ASP A 230 17.13 42.45 12.93
C ASP A 230 16.11 41.39 12.48
N SER A 231 15.92 40.30 13.25
CA SER A 231 14.92 39.27 12.94
C SER A 231 13.83 39.21 14.01
N CYS A 232 12.57 39.16 13.59
CA CYS A 232 11.45 38.90 14.49
C CYS A 232 11.61 37.61 15.30
N TYR A 233 12.38 36.61 14.84
CA TYR A 233 12.61 35.37 15.59
C TYR A 233 13.33 35.56 16.94
N VAL A 234 14.03 36.70 17.12
CA VAL A 234 14.62 37.08 18.43
C VAL A 234 13.56 37.21 19.51
N MET A 235 12.32 37.53 19.15
CA MET A 235 11.22 37.63 20.12
C MET A 235 11.08 36.34 20.94
N TYR A 236 11.29 35.16 20.34
CA TYR A 236 11.22 33.89 21.06
C TYR A 236 12.32 33.79 22.13
N LEU A 237 13.53 34.29 21.85
CA LEU A 237 14.61 34.34 22.83
C LEU A 237 14.27 35.30 23.98
N TYR A 238 13.72 36.48 23.68
CA TYR A 238 13.30 37.41 24.72
C TYR A 238 12.17 36.86 25.59
N ASN A 239 11.15 36.24 24.98
CA ASN A 239 10.06 35.64 25.75
C ASN A 239 10.56 34.53 26.68
N THR A 240 11.35 33.59 26.16
CA THR A 240 11.88 32.47 26.97
C THR A 240 12.81 32.95 28.09
N ASN A 241 13.63 33.99 27.84
CA ASN A 241 14.44 34.62 28.89
C ASN A 241 13.58 35.32 29.95
N ALA A 242 12.46 35.95 29.55
CA ALA A 242 11.53 36.58 30.49
C ALA A 242 10.90 35.53 31.42
N GLU A 243 10.41 34.42 30.87
CA GLU A 243 9.84 33.31 31.65
C GLU A 243 10.88 32.67 32.59
N ILE A 244 12.12 32.43 32.13
CA ILE A 244 13.20 31.92 33.00
C ILE A 244 13.49 32.91 34.14
N ALA A 245 13.59 34.21 33.82
CA ALA A 245 13.82 35.24 34.83
C ALA A 245 12.68 35.29 35.86
N LEU A 246 11.44 35.16 35.40
CA LEU A 246 10.25 35.12 36.27
C LEU A 246 10.27 33.88 37.19
N GLN A 247 10.64 32.70 36.68
CA GLN A 247 10.77 31.49 37.50
C GLN A 247 11.88 31.61 38.56
N ASN A 248 12.97 32.32 38.24
CA ASN A 248 14.07 32.61 39.16
C ASN A 248 13.79 33.82 40.07
N ASN A 249 12.55 34.36 40.08
CA ASN A 249 12.16 35.56 40.84
C ASN A 249 12.97 36.83 40.51
N ASN A 250 13.63 36.90 39.34
CA ASN A 250 14.32 38.09 38.87
C ASN A 250 13.35 38.98 38.08
N PHE A 251 12.48 39.69 38.81
CA PHE A 251 11.38 40.47 38.24
C PHE A 251 11.86 41.63 37.35
N LYS A 252 12.97 42.30 37.71
CA LYS A 252 13.54 43.38 36.90
C LYS A 252 13.99 42.86 35.52
N ALA A 253 14.67 41.71 35.48
CA ALA A 253 15.06 41.10 34.22
C ALA A 253 13.83 40.64 33.41
N ALA A 254 12.83 40.03 34.07
CA ALA A 254 11.59 39.60 33.42
C ALA A 254 10.87 40.76 32.72
N ARG A 255 10.66 41.90 33.39
CA ARG A 255 10.07 43.11 32.79
C ARG A 255 10.85 43.58 31.56
N ASN A 256 12.17 43.66 31.68
CA ASN A 256 13.02 44.13 30.59
C ASN A 256 12.94 43.22 29.36
N PHE A 257 12.93 41.90 29.58
CA PHE A 257 12.80 40.95 28.49
C PHE A 257 11.41 40.96 27.86
N TYR A 258 10.32 41.04 28.63
CA TYR A 258 8.97 41.21 28.05
C TYR A 258 8.85 42.53 27.27
N LYS A 259 9.44 43.63 27.76
CA LYS A 259 9.47 44.90 27.02
C LYS A 259 10.17 44.73 25.67
N ARG A 260 11.31 44.03 25.64
CA ARG A 260 12.00 43.71 24.37
C ARG A 260 11.16 42.80 23.48
N TYR A 261 10.51 41.78 24.03
CA TYR A 261 9.63 40.87 23.29
C TYR A 261 8.56 41.62 22.49
N TYR A 262 7.81 42.52 23.13
CA TYR A 262 6.75 43.29 22.47
C TYR A 262 7.27 44.39 21.52
N ASN A 263 8.45 44.93 21.77
CA ASN A 263 9.02 45.99 20.92
C ASN A 263 9.75 45.46 19.68
N THR A 264 10.22 44.20 19.69
CA THR A 264 11.04 43.63 18.60
C THR A 264 10.22 43.35 17.35
N CYS A 265 9.01 42.83 17.53
CA CYS A 265 8.11 42.51 16.43
C CYS A 265 6.68 42.83 16.90
N PRO A 266 6.26 44.12 16.82
CA PRO A 266 4.95 44.53 17.31
C PRO A 266 3.84 43.76 16.60
N ILE A 267 2.98 43.12 17.39
CA ILE A 267 1.79 42.44 16.90
C ILE A 267 0.65 43.45 16.95
N GLY A 268 0.25 44.00 15.81
CA GLY A 268 -0.83 45.00 15.71
C GLY A 268 -2.24 44.42 15.83
N LEU A 269 -2.45 43.46 16.73
CA LEU A 269 -3.74 42.80 16.97
C LEU A 269 -4.28 43.18 18.35
N PRO A 270 -5.59 43.39 18.53
CA PRO A 270 -6.17 43.76 19.82
C PRO A 270 -5.77 42.83 20.98
N ILE A 271 -5.70 41.51 20.72
CA ILE A 271 -5.30 40.50 21.71
C ILE A 271 -3.88 40.70 22.26
N ALA A 272 -3.02 41.45 21.56
CA ALA A 272 -1.66 41.71 22.00
C ALA A 272 -1.62 42.51 23.31
N ASP A 273 -2.54 43.46 23.49
CA ASP A 273 -2.62 44.30 24.69
C ASP A 273 -3.08 43.51 25.90
N LEU A 274 -4.10 42.65 25.74
CA LEU A 274 -4.52 41.72 26.81
C LEU A 274 -3.38 40.76 27.22
N ARG A 275 -2.68 40.16 26.25
CA ARG A 275 -1.53 39.27 26.52
C ARG A 275 -0.41 40.03 27.21
N LYS A 276 -0.18 41.29 26.84
CA LYS A 276 0.84 42.14 27.45
C LYS A 276 0.47 42.42 28.90
N ALA A 277 -0.77 42.81 29.18
CA ALA A 277 -1.28 42.96 30.53
C ALA A 277 -1.12 41.67 31.34
N HIS A 278 -1.44 40.51 30.75
CA HIS A 278 -1.25 39.22 31.41
C HIS A 278 0.21 38.95 31.80
N PHE A 279 1.17 39.15 30.90
CA PHE A 279 2.59 38.92 31.21
C PHE A 279 3.14 39.90 32.24
N PHE A 280 2.88 41.20 32.12
CA PHE A 280 3.38 42.18 33.09
C PHE A 280 2.66 42.06 34.44
N GLY A 281 1.35 41.85 34.45
CA GLY A 281 0.59 41.61 35.67
C GLY A 281 1.07 40.35 36.41
N ARG A 282 1.40 39.25 35.71
CA ARG A 282 2.05 38.07 36.33
C ARG A 282 3.36 38.40 37.02
N VAL A 283 4.17 39.30 36.45
CA VAL A 283 5.43 39.74 37.06
C VAL A 283 5.14 40.51 38.36
N GLU A 284 4.22 41.47 38.33
CA GLU A 284 3.87 42.26 39.52
C GLU A 284 3.20 41.42 40.61
N MET A 285 2.35 40.46 40.23
CA MET A 285 1.78 39.48 41.17
C MET A 285 2.87 38.69 41.91
N ARG A 286 3.88 38.18 41.19
CA ARG A 286 5.00 37.45 41.84
C ARG A 286 5.93 38.36 42.63
N ALA A 287 6.04 39.63 42.23
CA ALA A 287 6.74 40.66 42.97
C ALA A 287 5.97 41.19 44.19
N LYS A 288 4.72 40.74 44.40
CA LYS A 288 3.78 41.21 45.44
C LYS A 288 3.38 42.68 45.31
N ASN A 289 3.49 43.24 44.11
CA ASN A 289 3.04 44.59 43.79
C ASN A 289 1.57 44.55 43.35
N TYR A 290 0.67 44.20 44.27
CA TYR A 290 -0.72 43.85 43.93
C TYR A 290 -1.51 45.02 43.33
N ASN A 291 -1.34 46.24 43.84
CA ASN A 291 -1.99 47.43 43.28
C ASN A 291 -1.57 47.69 41.82
N GLU A 292 -0.28 47.60 41.51
CA GLU A 292 0.22 47.74 40.14
C GLU A 292 -0.30 46.62 39.23
N ALA A 293 -0.34 45.38 39.74
CA ALA A 293 -0.91 44.26 39.01
C ALA A 293 -2.38 44.50 38.65
N ILE A 294 -3.18 45.01 39.59
CA ILE A 294 -4.58 45.39 39.35
C ILE A 294 -4.67 46.43 38.24
N THR A 295 -3.91 47.53 38.34
CA THR A 295 -3.91 48.59 37.31
C THR A 295 -3.57 48.04 35.93
N ILE A 296 -2.56 47.17 35.84
CA ILE A 296 -2.17 46.53 34.58
C ILE A 296 -3.31 45.63 34.05
N PHE A 297 -3.91 44.81 34.90
CA PHE A 297 -4.95 43.88 34.49
C PHE A 297 -6.24 44.59 34.06
N GLU A 298 -6.68 45.60 34.81
CA GLU A 298 -7.86 46.41 34.47
C GLU A 298 -7.66 47.13 33.13
N LYS A 299 -6.49 47.74 32.94
CA LYS A 299 -6.15 48.38 31.65
C LYS A 299 -6.24 47.36 30.50
N GLY A 300 -5.71 46.16 30.68
CA GLY A 300 -5.79 45.11 29.66
C GLY A 300 -7.21 44.69 29.31
N LEU A 301 -8.12 44.65 30.29
CA LEU A 301 -9.54 44.36 30.03
C LEU A 301 -10.24 45.50 29.30
N VAL A 302 -9.94 46.75 29.66
CA VAL A 302 -10.49 47.95 29.01
C VAL A 302 -10.00 48.08 27.57
N ASP A 303 -8.70 47.86 27.32
CA ASP A 303 -8.12 47.98 25.98
C ASP A 303 -8.65 46.89 25.00
N TYR A 304 -9.00 45.71 25.52
CA TYR A 304 -9.34 44.54 24.70
C TYR A 304 -10.84 44.27 24.56
N GLU A 305 -11.64 44.57 25.58
CA GLU A 305 -13.08 44.29 25.65
C GLU A 305 -13.39 42.79 25.39
N VAL A 306 -13.15 41.94 26.39
CA VAL A 306 -13.40 40.49 26.33
C VAL A 306 -14.88 40.23 26.01
N SER A 307 -15.15 39.44 24.97
CA SER A 307 -16.52 39.07 24.60
C SER A 307 -17.02 37.85 25.38
N PRO A 308 -18.35 37.63 25.49
CA PRO A 308 -18.90 36.46 26.18
C PRO A 308 -18.37 35.12 25.65
N GLN A 309 -18.05 35.02 24.36
CA GLN A 309 -17.53 33.81 23.74
C GLN A 309 -16.06 33.54 24.08
N GLU A 310 -15.34 34.55 24.57
CA GLU A 310 -13.91 34.45 24.92
C GLU A 310 -13.68 34.25 26.42
N GLU A 311 -14.73 34.43 27.24
CA GLU A 311 -14.67 34.33 28.70
C GLU A 311 -14.01 33.01 29.15
N GLY A 312 -14.29 31.89 28.48
CA GLY A 312 -13.68 30.58 28.79
C GLY A 312 -12.15 30.53 28.72
N PHE A 313 -11.49 31.46 28.03
CA PHE A 313 -10.02 31.55 27.96
C PHE A 313 -9.40 32.43 29.05
N MET A 314 -10.21 33.13 29.85
CA MET A 314 -9.75 34.12 30.82
C MET A 314 -9.43 33.54 32.20
N GLY A 315 -9.50 32.22 32.38
CA GLY A 315 -9.44 31.60 33.70
C GLY A 315 -8.20 31.95 34.53
N ASP A 316 -6.99 31.91 33.94
CA ASP A 316 -5.78 32.31 34.66
C ASP A 316 -5.76 33.81 34.96
N TYR A 317 -6.27 34.63 34.03
CA TYR A 317 -6.33 36.08 34.17
C TYR A 317 -7.25 36.48 35.35
N TYR A 318 -8.45 35.92 35.41
CA TYR A 318 -9.40 36.17 36.50
C TYR A 318 -8.93 35.60 37.83
N ARG A 319 -8.30 34.42 37.83
CA ARG A 319 -7.67 33.89 39.04
C ARG A 319 -6.59 34.83 39.58
N LEU A 320 -5.78 35.44 38.72
CA LEU A 320 -4.76 36.41 39.14
C LEU A 320 -5.40 37.71 39.65
N MET A 321 -6.42 38.24 38.99
CA MET A 321 -7.16 39.43 39.45
C MET A 321 -7.85 39.20 40.79
N ALA A 322 -8.56 38.08 40.95
CA ALA A 322 -9.22 37.72 42.21
C ALA A 322 -8.23 37.67 43.37
N ASN A 323 -7.05 37.06 43.14
CA ASN A 323 -5.98 37.04 44.13
C ASN A 323 -5.42 38.44 44.39
N ALA A 324 -5.19 39.26 43.36
CA ALA A 324 -4.66 40.61 43.54
C ALA A 324 -5.58 41.45 44.44
N TYR A 325 -6.89 41.45 44.15
CA TYR A 325 -7.90 42.17 44.91
C TYR A 325 -8.06 41.67 46.34
N LYS A 326 -7.97 40.35 46.54
CA LYS A 326 -7.97 39.75 47.87
C LYS A 326 -6.80 40.23 48.72
N GLU A 327 -5.59 40.30 48.14
CA GLU A 327 -4.39 40.78 48.85
C GLU A 327 -4.42 42.30 49.13
N THR A 328 -5.18 43.08 48.36
CA THR A 328 -5.39 44.52 48.60
C THR A 328 -6.60 44.84 49.48
N GLY A 329 -7.39 43.83 49.87
CA GLY A 329 -8.54 43.97 50.77
C GLY A 329 -9.87 44.36 50.10
N ASP A 330 -9.95 44.36 48.77
CA ASP A 330 -11.20 44.58 48.04
C ASP A 330 -11.88 43.22 47.79
N PHE A 331 -12.60 42.75 48.82
CA PHE A 331 -13.22 41.42 48.80
C PHE A 331 -14.40 41.31 47.83
N GLU A 332 -15.06 42.43 47.51
CA GLU A 332 -16.16 42.45 46.55
C GLU A 332 -15.63 42.15 45.14
N LYS A 333 -14.62 42.89 44.68
CA LYS A 333 -13.99 42.60 43.40
C LYS A 333 -13.26 41.26 43.39
N ALA A 334 -12.65 40.87 44.52
CA ALA A 334 -12.05 39.54 44.63
C ALA A 334 -13.08 38.42 44.42
N GLY A 335 -14.26 38.53 45.05
CA GLY A 335 -15.38 37.61 44.88
C GLY A 335 -15.88 37.59 43.43
N TYR A 336 -16.10 38.76 42.83
CA TYR A 336 -16.54 38.89 41.43
C TYR A 336 -15.61 38.15 40.45
N TYR A 337 -14.29 38.39 40.52
CA TYR A 337 -13.35 37.71 39.62
C TYR A 337 -13.14 36.23 39.98
N PHE A 338 -13.35 35.84 41.23
CA PHE A 338 -13.33 34.44 41.63
C PHE A 338 -14.52 33.68 41.04
N GLU A 339 -15.73 34.24 41.08
CA GLU A 339 -16.91 33.68 40.43
C GLU A 339 -16.70 33.53 38.92
N LYS A 340 -16.18 34.57 38.26
CA LYS A 340 -15.79 34.47 36.85
C LYS A 340 -14.82 33.32 36.60
N HIS A 341 -13.78 33.19 37.44
CA HIS A 341 -12.83 32.08 37.32
C HIS A 341 -13.50 30.70 37.45
N LEU A 342 -14.46 30.53 38.35
CA LEU A 342 -15.20 29.27 38.48
C LEU A 342 -15.95 28.91 37.21
N VAL A 343 -16.63 29.87 36.57
CA VAL A 343 -17.31 29.66 35.28
C VAL A 343 -16.32 29.21 34.20
N THR A 344 -15.14 29.84 34.12
CA THR A 344 -14.11 29.44 33.13
C THR A 344 -13.53 28.03 33.35
N ALA A 345 -13.62 27.49 34.57
CA ALA A 345 -13.09 26.16 34.87
C ALA A 345 -13.92 25.05 34.19
N ASP A 346 -15.23 25.25 34.06
CA ASP A 346 -16.12 24.33 33.35
C ASP A 346 -15.80 24.30 31.85
N ASP A 347 -15.59 25.47 31.24
CA ASP A 347 -15.16 25.59 29.84
C ASP A 347 -13.80 24.92 29.60
N ALA A 348 -12.84 25.12 30.50
CA ALA A 348 -11.52 24.48 30.41
C ALA A 348 -11.63 22.94 30.50
N ASN A 349 -12.50 22.42 31.37
CA ASN A 349 -12.77 20.99 31.47
C ASN A 349 -13.42 20.44 30.20
N LYS A 350 -14.38 21.19 29.61
CA LYS A 350 -15.01 20.84 28.34
C LYS A 350 -13.97 20.73 27.22
N MET A 351 -13.14 21.77 27.01
CA MET A 351 -12.06 21.78 26.02
C MET A 351 -11.13 20.57 26.18
N LYS A 352 -10.75 20.24 27.42
CA LYS A 352 -9.90 19.09 27.72
C LYS A 352 -10.57 17.77 27.33
N ASN A 353 -11.84 17.60 27.69
CA ASN A 353 -12.59 16.39 27.37
C ASN A 353 -12.75 16.20 25.85
N ASP A 354 -12.96 17.29 25.12
CA ASP A 354 -13.05 17.28 23.66
C ASP A 354 -11.73 16.84 23.02
N VAL A 355 -10.60 17.39 23.50
CA VAL A 355 -9.26 16.97 23.05
C VAL A 355 -8.97 15.51 23.31
N VAL A 356 -9.27 15.02 24.52
CA VAL A 356 -9.05 13.62 24.87
C VAL A 356 -9.93 12.70 24.03
N ARG A 357 -11.21 13.05 23.83
CA ARG A 357 -12.16 12.26 23.03
C ARG A 357 -11.69 12.16 21.58
N ALA A 358 -11.36 13.30 20.96
CA ALA A 358 -10.95 13.34 19.56
C ALA A 358 -9.61 12.62 19.34
N SER A 359 -8.65 12.77 20.25
CA SER A 359 -7.36 12.06 20.20
C SER A 359 -7.56 10.54 20.26
N LYS A 360 -8.41 10.05 21.18
CA LYS A 360 -8.76 8.62 21.27
C LYS A 360 -9.46 8.11 20.01
N GLN A 361 -10.35 8.91 19.42
CA GLN A 361 -11.02 8.55 18.16
C GLN A 361 -10.02 8.42 17.01
N GLN A 362 -9.03 9.31 16.94
CA GLN A 362 -7.98 9.24 15.94
C GLN A 362 -7.10 7.99 16.12
N GLU A 363 -6.67 7.70 17.34
CA GLU A 363 -5.91 6.47 17.65
C GLU A 363 -6.71 5.21 17.28
N LEU A 364 -8.00 5.19 17.60
CA LEU A 364 -8.89 4.09 17.26
C LEU A 364 -9.02 3.91 15.74
N LYS A 365 -9.13 5.01 14.99
CA LYS A 365 -9.20 4.96 13.52
C LYS A 365 -7.91 4.40 12.92
N ALA A 366 -6.76 4.92 13.34
CA ALA A 366 -5.44 4.44 12.89
C ALA A 366 -5.25 2.95 13.22
N PHE A 367 -5.61 2.53 14.43
CA PHE A 367 -5.56 1.13 14.84
C PHE A 367 -6.48 0.23 14.01
N LYS A 368 -7.71 0.68 13.71
CA LYS A 368 -8.64 -0.06 12.82
C LYS A 368 -8.07 -0.22 11.41
N GLU A 369 -7.45 0.82 10.86
CA GLU A 369 -6.82 0.76 9.53
C GLU A 369 -5.65 -0.23 9.51
N GLU A 370 -4.79 -0.21 10.53
CA GLU A 370 -3.71 -1.17 10.70
C GLU A 370 -4.22 -2.62 10.83
N LEU A 371 -5.28 -2.83 11.63
CA LEU A 371 -5.93 -4.13 11.75
C LEU A 371 -6.49 -4.65 10.42
N VAL A 372 -7.07 -3.78 9.59
CA VAL A 372 -7.56 -4.15 8.26
C VAL A 372 -6.41 -4.59 7.36
N LEU A 373 -5.27 -3.90 7.39
CA LEU A 373 -4.08 -4.27 6.64
C LEU A 373 -3.51 -5.61 7.10
N LEU A 374 -3.34 -5.81 8.41
CA LEU A 374 -2.87 -7.06 9.00
C LEU A 374 -3.80 -8.24 8.67
N LYS A 375 -5.13 -8.01 8.69
CA LYS A 375 -6.11 -9.02 8.30
C LYS A 375 -5.96 -9.40 6.82
N LYS A 376 -5.79 -8.43 5.92
CA LYS A 376 -5.53 -8.69 4.50
C LYS A 376 -4.25 -9.49 4.28
N GLU A 377 -3.18 -9.16 5.00
CA GLU A 377 -1.91 -9.90 4.92
C GLU A 377 -2.08 -11.35 5.39
N LYS A 378 -2.77 -11.56 6.52
CA LYS A 378 -3.08 -12.90 7.03
C LYS A 378 -3.94 -13.70 6.05
N ASP A 379 -4.97 -13.07 5.47
CA ASP A 379 -5.85 -13.71 4.50
C ASP A 379 -5.07 -14.10 3.23
N TYR A 380 -4.17 -13.24 2.76
CA TYR A 380 -3.29 -13.55 1.63
C TYR A 380 -2.39 -14.74 1.94
N ARG A 381 -1.70 -14.74 3.09
CA ARG A 381 -0.85 -15.86 3.52
C ARG A 381 -1.63 -17.17 3.64
N THR A 382 -2.83 -17.12 4.20
CA THR A 382 -3.70 -18.29 4.37
C THR A 382 -4.14 -18.85 3.02
N LYS A 383 -4.60 -17.98 2.10
CA LYS A 383 -4.97 -18.38 0.73
C LYS A 383 -3.78 -18.97 -0.03
N PHE A 384 -2.60 -18.35 0.09
CA PHE A 384 -1.37 -18.86 -0.51
C PHE A 384 -1.04 -20.27 -0.02
N LEU A 385 -1.10 -20.53 1.28
CA LEU A 385 -0.88 -21.87 1.84
C LEU A 385 -1.92 -22.89 1.33
N ILE A 386 -3.21 -22.53 1.31
CA ILE A 386 -4.29 -23.40 0.81
C ILE A 386 -4.06 -23.75 -0.68
N TYR A 387 -3.73 -22.77 -1.52
CA TYR A 387 -3.49 -23.03 -2.95
C TYR A 387 -2.26 -23.90 -3.20
N ASN A 388 -1.19 -23.74 -2.42
CA ASN A 388 -0.03 -24.62 -2.50
C ASN A 388 -0.37 -26.07 -2.07
N LEU A 389 -1.16 -26.24 -1.00
CA LEU A 389 -1.61 -27.57 -0.55
C LEU A 389 -2.52 -28.25 -1.59
N LEU A 390 -3.44 -27.50 -2.20
CA LEU A 390 -4.29 -28.01 -3.29
C LEU A 390 -3.45 -28.41 -4.51
N GLY A 391 -2.50 -27.57 -4.91
CA GLY A 391 -1.57 -27.87 -6.00
C GLY A 391 -0.76 -29.14 -5.75
N ALA A 392 -0.18 -29.27 -4.55
CA ALA A 392 0.58 -30.46 -4.15
C ALA A 392 -0.31 -31.73 -4.16
N SER A 393 -1.55 -31.62 -3.70
CA SER A 393 -2.51 -32.74 -3.69
C SER A 393 -2.83 -33.22 -5.11
N ILE A 394 -3.01 -32.30 -6.06
CA ILE A 394 -3.26 -32.64 -7.48
C ILE A 394 -2.04 -33.36 -8.08
N VAL A 395 -0.82 -32.89 -7.81
CA VAL A 395 0.40 -33.54 -8.28
C VAL A 395 0.53 -34.96 -7.71
N ILE A 396 0.26 -35.15 -6.42
CA ILE A 396 0.28 -36.47 -5.77
C ILE A 396 -0.76 -37.40 -6.42
N LEU A 397 -2.00 -36.94 -6.64
CA LEU A 397 -3.04 -37.73 -7.29
C LEU A 397 -2.67 -38.11 -8.73
N PHE A 398 -2.04 -37.20 -9.47
CA PHE A 398 -1.54 -37.46 -10.81
C PHE A 398 -0.47 -38.56 -10.79
N LEU A 399 0.53 -38.43 -9.92
CA LEU A 399 1.59 -39.45 -9.77
C LEU A 399 1.01 -40.81 -9.37
N LEU A 400 0.08 -40.84 -8.42
CA LEU A 400 -0.61 -42.07 -8.00
C LEU A 400 -1.38 -42.72 -9.16
N PHE A 401 -2.07 -41.93 -9.99
CA PHE A 401 -2.76 -42.45 -11.17
C PHE A 401 -1.79 -43.13 -12.15
N PHE A 402 -0.65 -42.50 -12.44
CA PHE A 402 0.35 -43.09 -13.33
C PHE A 402 1.00 -44.34 -12.74
N LEU A 403 1.29 -44.35 -11.44
CA LEU A 403 1.81 -45.52 -10.74
C LEU A 403 0.82 -46.69 -10.77
N LEU A 404 -0.46 -46.45 -10.49
CA LEU A 404 -1.51 -47.47 -10.55
C LEU A 404 -1.68 -48.01 -11.98
N LYS A 405 -1.68 -47.14 -12.98
CA LYS A 405 -1.76 -47.53 -14.39
C LYS A 405 -0.56 -48.40 -14.79
N PHE A 406 0.65 -47.98 -14.42
CA PHE A 406 1.88 -48.72 -14.69
C PHE A 406 1.84 -50.12 -14.07
N HIS A 407 1.46 -50.24 -12.80
CA HIS A 407 1.34 -51.54 -12.11
C HIS A 407 0.29 -52.44 -12.75
N ARG A 408 -0.88 -51.90 -13.13
CA ARG A 408 -1.93 -52.67 -13.81
C ARG A 408 -1.47 -53.22 -15.16
N THR A 409 -0.82 -52.38 -15.97
CA THR A 409 -0.31 -52.79 -17.29
C THR A 409 0.81 -53.83 -17.15
N LYS A 410 1.71 -53.68 -16.17
CA LYS A 410 2.76 -54.66 -15.89
C LYS A 410 2.16 -56.03 -15.56
N ARG A 411 1.23 -56.09 -14.59
CA ARG A 411 0.59 -57.35 -14.16
C ARG A 411 -0.17 -58.03 -15.29
N ALA A 412 -0.86 -57.27 -16.15
CA ALA A 412 -1.56 -57.83 -17.31
C ALA A 412 -0.60 -58.47 -18.33
N ASN A 413 0.60 -57.92 -18.49
CA ASN A 413 1.62 -58.49 -19.38
C ASN A 413 2.29 -59.72 -18.74
N GLU A 414 2.53 -59.73 -17.42
CA GLU A 414 3.03 -60.91 -16.69
C GLU A 414 2.09 -62.12 -16.86
N ILE A 415 0.78 -61.92 -16.69
CA ILE A 415 -0.23 -62.98 -16.89
C ILE A 415 -0.19 -63.55 -18.31
N LYS A 416 -0.07 -62.69 -19.33
CA LYS A 416 0.04 -63.14 -20.73
C LYS A 416 1.33 -63.92 -20.99
N PHE A 417 2.42 -63.50 -20.35
CA PHE A 417 3.71 -64.17 -20.46
C PHE A 417 3.68 -65.57 -19.84
N GLU A 418 3.10 -65.70 -18.65
CA GLU A 418 2.90 -66.99 -17.97
C GLU A 418 2.04 -67.94 -18.82
N ALA A 419 0.90 -67.46 -19.34
CA ALA A 419 0.04 -68.26 -20.21
C ALA A 419 0.75 -68.73 -21.48
N LEU A 420 1.63 -67.88 -22.05
CA LEU A 420 2.42 -68.22 -23.23
C LEU A 420 3.49 -69.29 -22.90
N LEU A 421 4.13 -69.20 -21.73
CA LEU A 421 5.09 -70.21 -21.25
C LEU A 421 4.43 -71.54 -20.93
N GLU A 422 3.22 -71.53 -20.35
CA GLU A 422 2.47 -72.75 -20.05
C GLU A 422 2.10 -73.49 -21.33
N LYS A 423 1.59 -72.78 -22.35
CA LYS A 423 1.35 -73.35 -23.68
C LYS A 423 2.59 -74.01 -24.28
N MET A 424 3.77 -73.46 -24.04
CA MET A 424 5.03 -74.06 -24.50
C MET A 424 5.45 -75.32 -23.73
N LYS A 425 5.00 -75.51 -22.49
CA LYS A 425 5.32 -76.69 -21.69
C LYS A 425 4.44 -77.89 -22.02
N THR A 426 3.20 -77.64 -22.46
CA THR A 426 2.19 -78.68 -22.71
C THR A 426 2.23 -79.27 -24.13
N LEU A 427 2.98 -78.65 -25.05
CA LEU A 427 3.19 -79.17 -26.42
C LEU A 427 4.28 -80.25 -26.45
N PRO A 428 4.10 -81.37 -27.17
CA PRO A 428 5.15 -82.37 -27.41
C PRO A 428 6.37 -81.73 -28.08
N GLN A 429 7.59 -82.14 -27.70
CA GLN A 429 8.87 -81.57 -28.18
C GLN A 429 8.97 -81.45 -29.71
N ASP A 430 8.27 -82.31 -30.47
CA ASP A 430 8.32 -82.36 -31.94
C ASP A 430 7.21 -81.54 -32.64
N ASN A 431 6.31 -80.88 -31.90
CA ASN A 431 5.21 -80.07 -32.47
C ASN A 431 5.35 -78.59 -32.08
N HIS A 432 6.05 -77.80 -32.90
CA HIS A 432 6.37 -76.39 -32.64
C HIS A 432 5.27 -75.38 -33.00
N VAL A 433 3.99 -75.77 -32.99
CA VAL A 433 2.88 -74.84 -33.28
C VAL A 433 2.35 -74.23 -31.98
N ILE A 434 2.87 -73.06 -31.62
CA ILE A 434 2.47 -72.31 -30.40
C ILE A 434 1.34 -71.30 -30.71
N ILE A 435 1.43 -70.71 -31.90
CA ILE A 435 0.51 -69.77 -32.51
C ILE A 435 -0.03 -70.41 -33.79
N ASP A 436 -1.36 -70.50 -33.88
CA ASP A 436 -2.09 -70.94 -35.06
C ASP A 436 -3.23 -69.95 -35.30
N THR A 437 -2.90 -68.81 -35.91
CA THR A 437 -3.92 -67.78 -36.19
C THR A 437 -4.72 -68.20 -37.42
N LYS A 438 -6.03 -68.36 -37.24
CA LYS A 438 -6.96 -68.57 -38.36
C LYS A 438 -7.50 -67.22 -38.81
N ASP A 439 -7.62 -67.01 -40.11
CA ASP A 439 -8.25 -65.78 -40.63
C ASP A 439 -9.78 -65.89 -40.48
N GLU A 440 -10.41 -64.93 -39.80
CA GLU A 440 -11.85 -64.98 -39.44
C GLU A 440 -12.81 -64.91 -40.65
N ILE A 441 -12.33 -64.44 -41.81
CA ILE A 441 -13.10 -64.38 -43.06
C ILE A 441 -12.15 -64.67 -44.24
N LEU A 442 -12.22 -65.88 -44.78
CA LEU A 442 -11.66 -66.21 -46.09
C LEU A 442 -12.84 -66.36 -47.05
N GLU A 443 -12.93 -65.52 -48.09
CA GLU A 443 -13.98 -65.66 -49.11
C GLU A 443 -13.92 -67.08 -49.70
N ALA A 444 -14.93 -67.90 -49.39
CA ALA A 444 -15.10 -69.22 -49.95
C ALA A 444 -15.49 -69.10 -51.43
N LYS A 445 -14.50 -68.83 -52.29
CA LYS A 445 -14.66 -69.00 -53.74
C LYS A 445 -14.62 -70.49 -54.03
N ASN A 446 -15.78 -71.03 -54.41
CA ASN A 446 -16.02 -72.44 -54.75
C ASN A 446 -14.79 -73.16 -55.31
N SER A 447 -14.40 -74.19 -54.57
CA SER A 447 -13.40 -75.21 -54.88
C SER A 447 -13.78 -76.01 -56.13
N THR A 448 -12.88 -76.10 -57.11
CA THR A 448 -12.64 -77.24 -58.04
C THR A 448 -11.71 -76.81 -59.18
N ASP A 449 -10.48 -76.36 -58.87
CA ASP A 449 -9.56 -75.93 -59.96
C ASP A 449 -8.06 -76.09 -59.63
N VAL A 450 -7.74 -76.76 -58.52
CA VAL A 450 -6.38 -77.25 -58.27
C VAL A 450 -6.46 -78.76 -58.34
N PRO A 451 -5.86 -79.41 -59.36
CA PRO A 451 -5.78 -80.85 -59.43
C PRO A 451 -5.19 -81.43 -58.15
N GLU A 452 -5.71 -82.56 -57.66
CA GLU A 452 -5.27 -83.15 -56.38
C GLU A 452 -3.76 -83.43 -56.39
N GLU A 453 -3.20 -83.82 -57.54
CA GLU A 453 -1.75 -83.98 -57.75
C GLU A 453 -0.97 -82.68 -57.47
N ILE A 454 -1.46 -81.54 -57.98
CA ILE A 454 -0.85 -80.23 -57.75
C ILE A 454 -1.03 -79.78 -56.30
N LYS A 455 -2.17 -80.09 -55.67
CA LYS A 455 -2.40 -79.82 -54.25
C LYS A 455 -1.43 -80.60 -53.36
N GLN A 456 -1.23 -81.90 -53.62
CA GLN A 456 -0.27 -82.73 -52.89
C GLN A 456 1.17 -82.25 -53.13
N GLN A 457 1.52 -81.88 -54.36
CA GLN A 457 2.81 -81.26 -54.68
C GLN A 457 3.03 -79.98 -53.87
N ILE A 458 2.00 -79.13 -53.74
CA ILE A 458 2.08 -77.89 -52.96
C ILE A 458 2.25 -78.18 -51.47
N LEU A 459 1.48 -79.11 -50.89
CA LEU A 459 1.59 -79.46 -49.48
C LEU A 459 2.95 -80.08 -49.14
N MET A 460 3.45 -81.00 -49.98
CA MET A 460 4.79 -81.57 -49.83
C MET A 460 5.88 -80.50 -50.01
N GLY A 461 5.71 -79.59 -50.96
CA GLY A 461 6.61 -78.47 -51.20
C GLY A 461 6.66 -77.49 -50.02
N LEU A 462 5.50 -77.14 -49.45
CA LEU A 462 5.39 -76.32 -48.24
C LEU A 462 6.08 -76.99 -47.05
N LYS A 463 5.79 -78.26 -46.78
CA LYS A 463 6.44 -79.02 -45.70
C LYS A 463 7.96 -79.09 -45.87
N LYS A 464 8.45 -79.27 -47.11
CA LYS A 464 9.88 -79.24 -47.42
C LYS A 464 10.49 -77.87 -47.14
N LEU A 465 9.83 -76.78 -47.55
CA LEU A 465 10.30 -75.42 -47.30
C LEU A 465 10.24 -75.02 -45.82
N GLU A 466 9.26 -75.50 -45.07
CA GLU A 466 9.20 -75.39 -43.61
C GLU A 466 10.38 -76.09 -42.95
N THR A 467 10.67 -77.33 -43.35
CA THR A 467 11.83 -78.11 -42.85
C THR A 467 13.16 -77.44 -43.17
N GLN A 468 13.24 -76.72 -44.30
CA GLN A 468 14.40 -75.93 -44.70
C GLN A 468 14.43 -74.52 -44.08
N GLU A 469 13.47 -74.20 -43.22
CA GLU A 469 13.30 -72.89 -42.58
C GLU A 469 13.27 -71.72 -43.58
N TYR A 470 12.81 -71.96 -44.82
CA TYR A 470 12.82 -70.95 -45.87
C TYR A 470 11.96 -69.74 -45.51
N TYR A 471 10.96 -69.92 -44.65
CA TYR A 471 10.13 -68.85 -44.12
C TYR A 471 10.95 -67.76 -43.38
N LEU A 472 12.14 -68.07 -42.85
CA LEU A 472 13.02 -67.08 -42.20
C LEU A 472 13.75 -66.17 -43.20
N LYS A 473 13.68 -66.44 -44.51
CA LYS A 473 14.31 -65.61 -45.54
C LYS A 473 13.44 -64.41 -45.91
N GLN A 474 14.04 -63.22 -46.08
CA GLN A 474 13.29 -62.01 -46.44
C GLN A 474 12.62 -62.12 -47.82
N GLU A 475 13.21 -62.91 -48.72
CA GLU A 475 12.68 -63.23 -50.04
C GLU A 475 11.55 -64.29 -50.01
N CYS A 476 11.14 -64.81 -48.85
CA CYS A 476 10.01 -65.74 -48.72
C CYS A 476 8.65 -65.03 -48.88
N ASN A 477 8.38 -64.56 -50.10
CA ASN A 477 7.08 -64.07 -50.54
C ASN A 477 6.34 -65.13 -51.37
N SER A 478 5.05 -64.94 -51.59
CA SER A 478 4.18 -65.90 -52.28
C SER A 478 4.68 -66.27 -53.68
N TYR A 479 5.24 -65.30 -54.42
CA TYR A 479 5.83 -65.50 -55.74
C TYR A 479 7.03 -66.45 -55.70
N ASN A 480 7.98 -66.20 -54.80
CA ASN A 480 9.20 -67.01 -54.69
C ASN A 480 8.91 -68.42 -54.15
N VAL A 481 7.95 -68.57 -53.23
CA VAL A 481 7.52 -69.89 -52.74
C VAL A 481 6.83 -70.68 -53.86
N ALA A 482 5.91 -70.06 -54.60
CA ALA A 482 5.25 -70.72 -55.73
C ALA A 482 6.28 -71.20 -56.78
N LYS A 483 7.26 -70.35 -57.11
CA LYS A 483 8.36 -70.69 -58.03
C LYS A 483 9.19 -71.87 -57.51
N LYS A 484 9.55 -71.91 -56.23
CA LYS A 484 10.34 -73.01 -55.63
C LYS A 484 9.60 -74.34 -55.59
N ILE A 485 8.29 -74.31 -55.42
CA ILE A 485 7.40 -75.48 -55.43
C ILE A 485 7.06 -75.93 -56.86
N ASN A 486 7.40 -75.11 -57.86
CA ASN A 486 7.02 -75.29 -59.27
C ASN A 486 5.49 -75.22 -59.47
N THR A 487 4.87 -74.17 -58.94
CA THR A 487 3.44 -73.85 -59.08
C THR A 487 3.23 -72.34 -59.32
N ASN A 488 1.98 -71.87 -59.37
CA ASN A 488 1.63 -70.45 -59.42
C ASN A 488 1.08 -69.93 -58.08
N THR A 489 1.12 -68.61 -57.88
CA THR A 489 0.70 -67.97 -56.62
C THR A 489 -0.78 -68.14 -56.30
N SER A 490 -1.62 -68.31 -57.32
CA SER A 490 -3.06 -68.55 -57.17
C SER A 490 -3.32 -69.93 -56.57
N TYR A 491 -2.70 -70.98 -57.12
CA TYR A 491 -2.79 -72.34 -56.60
C TYR A 491 -2.20 -72.46 -55.21
N LEU A 492 -1.04 -71.85 -54.96
CA LEU A 492 -0.43 -71.79 -53.62
C LEU A 492 -1.38 -71.14 -52.60
N SER A 493 -1.93 -69.98 -52.91
CA SER A 493 -2.83 -69.25 -51.99
C SER A 493 -4.12 -70.03 -51.75
N LYS A 494 -4.71 -70.64 -52.80
CA LYS A 494 -5.90 -71.50 -52.66
C LYS A 494 -5.63 -72.69 -51.74
N VAL A 495 -4.49 -73.37 -51.90
CA VAL A 495 -4.14 -74.52 -51.05
C VAL A 495 -3.91 -74.09 -49.60
N ILE A 496 -3.19 -72.99 -49.35
CA ILE A 496 -2.95 -72.51 -47.97
C ILE A 496 -4.27 -72.04 -47.32
N ASN A 497 -5.09 -71.27 -48.05
CA ASN A 497 -6.39 -70.82 -47.56
C ASN A 497 -7.29 -72.02 -47.19
N ASN A 498 -7.35 -73.04 -48.03
CA ASN A 498 -8.24 -74.18 -47.81
C ASN A 498 -7.69 -75.16 -46.76
N HIS A 499 -6.37 -75.41 -46.74
CA HIS A 499 -5.76 -76.40 -45.86
C HIS A 499 -5.43 -75.85 -44.48
N TYR A 500 -4.88 -74.63 -44.41
CA TYR A 500 -4.45 -74.01 -43.15
C TYR A 500 -5.42 -72.96 -42.64
N GLN A 501 -6.48 -72.61 -43.39
CA GLN A 501 -7.43 -71.55 -43.04
C GLN A 501 -6.73 -70.19 -42.82
N LYS A 502 -5.72 -69.92 -43.66
CA LYS A 502 -4.86 -68.71 -43.60
C LYS A 502 -4.53 -68.21 -44.99
N ASN A 503 -4.42 -66.90 -45.14
CA ASN A 503 -3.71 -66.30 -46.26
C ASN A 503 -2.20 -66.55 -46.11
N PHE A 504 -1.47 -66.44 -47.24
CA PHE A 504 -0.03 -66.70 -47.28
C PHE A 504 0.77 -65.88 -46.25
N ASN A 505 0.43 -64.61 -46.04
CA ASN A 505 1.15 -63.76 -45.10
C ASN A 505 0.89 -64.18 -43.64
N THR A 506 -0.37 -64.51 -43.28
CA THR A 506 -0.71 -65.03 -41.95
C THR A 506 0.06 -66.33 -41.69
N TYR A 507 0.04 -67.25 -42.65
CA TYR A 507 0.74 -68.53 -42.57
C TYR A 507 2.27 -68.38 -42.36
N ILE A 508 2.94 -67.53 -43.15
CA ILE A 508 4.38 -67.28 -42.97
C ILE A 508 4.69 -66.55 -41.65
N ASN A 509 3.86 -65.59 -41.23
CA ASN A 509 4.07 -64.88 -39.97
C ASN A 509 3.93 -65.81 -38.77
N ASP A 510 2.93 -66.69 -38.74
CA ASP A 510 2.78 -67.68 -37.67
C ASP A 510 4.03 -68.56 -37.54
N LEU A 511 4.56 -69.05 -38.67
CA LEU A 511 5.80 -69.83 -38.68
C LEU A 511 6.99 -69.04 -38.11
N ARG A 512 7.16 -67.78 -38.53
CA ARG A 512 8.23 -66.90 -38.04
C ARG A 512 8.11 -66.60 -36.55
N ILE A 513 6.90 -66.27 -36.07
CA ILE A 513 6.65 -65.95 -34.68
C ILE A 513 6.82 -67.19 -33.79
N ASN A 514 6.31 -68.35 -34.21
CA ASN A 514 6.53 -69.63 -33.52
C ASN A 514 8.02 -69.93 -33.37
N TYR A 515 8.77 -69.86 -34.47
CA TYR A 515 10.22 -70.03 -34.45
C TYR A 515 10.89 -69.05 -33.49
N THR A 516 10.51 -67.76 -33.57
CA THR A 516 11.11 -66.71 -32.74
C THR A 516 10.87 -66.94 -31.26
N ILE A 517 9.66 -67.32 -30.86
CA ILE A 517 9.30 -67.62 -29.46
C ILE A 517 10.14 -68.78 -28.93
N VAL A 518 10.25 -69.87 -29.69
CA VAL A 518 11.03 -71.05 -29.31
C VAL A 518 12.52 -70.73 -29.23
N ARG A 519 13.07 -70.06 -30.25
CA ARG A 519 14.49 -69.71 -30.30
C ARG A 519 14.86 -68.73 -29.18
N LEU A 520 14.04 -67.71 -28.92
CA LEU A 520 14.26 -66.79 -27.80
C LEU A 520 14.26 -67.52 -26.46
N LYS A 521 13.44 -68.55 -26.26
CA LYS A 521 13.47 -69.35 -25.03
C LYS A 521 14.77 -70.15 -24.91
N ASN A 522 15.23 -70.79 -25.99
CA ASN A 522 16.31 -71.78 -25.92
C ASN A 522 17.72 -71.22 -26.18
N ASP A 523 17.84 -70.08 -26.83
CA ASP A 523 19.12 -69.50 -27.26
C ASP A 523 19.40 -68.17 -26.53
N THR A 524 20.34 -68.20 -25.58
CA THR A 524 20.74 -67.03 -24.78
C THR A 524 21.50 -65.98 -25.60
N VAL A 525 22.20 -66.38 -26.66
CA VAL A 525 22.90 -65.46 -27.56
C VAL A 525 21.89 -64.70 -28.40
N PHE A 526 20.90 -65.40 -28.97
CA PHE A 526 19.82 -64.77 -29.73
C PHE A 526 19.00 -63.79 -28.87
N ARG A 527 18.81 -64.07 -27.57
CA ARG A 527 18.19 -63.12 -26.61
C ARG A 527 18.96 -61.82 -26.37
N SER A 528 20.24 -61.77 -26.73
CA SER A 528 21.08 -60.58 -26.60
C SER A 528 20.98 -59.63 -27.80
N TYR A 529 20.40 -60.09 -28.91
CA TYR A 529 20.30 -59.31 -30.13
C TYR A 529 19.33 -58.13 -29.97
N SER A 530 19.57 -57.06 -30.75
CA SER A 530 18.62 -55.96 -30.84
C SER A 530 17.32 -56.44 -31.49
N ILE A 531 16.19 -55.79 -31.21
CA ILE A 531 14.91 -56.15 -31.85
C ILE A 531 14.99 -56.08 -33.38
N GLN A 532 15.78 -55.14 -33.92
CA GLN A 532 16.05 -55.05 -35.35
C GLN A 532 16.81 -56.28 -35.88
N ALA A 533 17.87 -56.70 -35.19
CA ALA A 533 18.63 -57.89 -35.58
C ALA A 533 17.78 -59.17 -35.48
N ILE A 534 16.95 -59.31 -34.44
CA ILE A 534 15.99 -60.42 -34.32
C ILE A 534 15.01 -60.41 -35.50
N ALA A 535 14.47 -59.24 -35.83
CA ALA A 535 13.53 -59.09 -36.94
C ALA A 535 14.16 -59.52 -38.28
N GLU A 536 15.40 -59.09 -38.55
CA GLU A 536 16.13 -59.45 -39.76
C GLU A 536 16.44 -60.96 -39.84
N GLU A 537 16.89 -61.56 -38.74
CA GLU A 537 17.20 -62.99 -38.62
C GLU A 537 15.98 -63.89 -38.86
N VAL A 538 14.78 -63.41 -38.52
CA VAL A 538 13.52 -64.16 -38.69
C VAL A 538 12.70 -63.70 -39.90
N GLY A 539 13.34 -62.96 -40.82
CA GLY A 539 12.83 -62.68 -42.17
C GLY A 539 11.96 -61.43 -42.31
N TYR A 540 11.93 -60.56 -41.30
CA TYR A 540 11.28 -59.24 -41.39
C TYR A 540 12.27 -58.17 -41.88
N LYS A 541 11.74 -57.13 -42.54
CA LYS A 541 12.53 -56.00 -43.04
C LYS A 541 12.74 -54.89 -41.99
N SER A 542 11.93 -54.87 -40.93
CA SER A 542 12.01 -53.87 -39.86
C SER A 542 11.52 -54.39 -38.51
N ALA A 543 12.11 -53.85 -37.45
CA ALA A 543 11.70 -54.09 -36.07
C ALA A 543 10.22 -53.76 -35.81
N ASP A 544 9.68 -52.72 -36.46
CA ASP A 544 8.27 -52.32 -36.29
C ASP A 544 7.30 -53.37 -36.84
N SER A 545 7.61 -53.92 -38.03
CA SER A 545 6.79 -54.96 -38.64
C SER A 545 6.80 -56.22 -37.78
N PHE A 546 8.00 -56.67 -37.38
CA PHE A 546 8.17 -57.79 -36.45
C PHE A 546 7.41 -57.55 -35.13
N SER A 547 7.64 -56.41 -34.49
CA SER A 547 7.02 -56.09 -33.19
C SER A 547 5.50 -56.03 -33.27
N LYS A 548 4.95 -55.55 -34.39
CA LYS A 548 3.50 -55.52 -34.63
C LYS A 548 2.92 -56.93 -34.69
N TYR A 549 3.51 -57.83 -35.50
CA TYR A 549 3.03 -59.21 -35.62
C TYR A 549 3.28 -60.01 -34.33
N PHE A 550 4.47 -59.89 -33.74
CA PHE A 550 4.78 -60.51 -32.46
C PHE A 550 3.78 -60.08 -31.37
N LYS A 551 3.45 -58.79 -31.27
CA LYS A 551 2.43 -58.31 -30.32
C LYS A 551 1.03 -58.75 -30.65
N LYS A 552 0.65 -58.78 -31.93
CA LYS A 552 -0.65 -59.26 -32.38
C LYS A 552 -0.85 -60.72 -31.96
N ASP A 553 0.17 -61.54 -32.15
CA ASP A 553 0.08 -62.99 -32.02
C ASP A 553 0.32 -63.46 -30.57
N THR A 554 1.20 -62.78 -29.83
CA THR A 554 1.52 -63.13 -28.42
C THR A 554 0.80 -62.26 -27.39
N GLY A 555 0.24 -61.12 -27.80
CA GLY A 555 -0.29 -60.10 -26.89
C GLY A 555 0.77 -59.29 -26.14
N LEU A 556 2.06 -59.50 -26.41
CA LEU A 556 3.21 -58.90 -25.71
C LEU A 556 4.15 -58.16 -26.68
N ASN A 557 4.81 -57.10 -26.21
CA ASN A 557 5.91 -56.52 -26.97
C ASN A 557 7.14 -57.45 -26.91
N PRO A 558 7.93 -57.59 -27.99
CA PRO A 558 9.15 -58.41 -27.98
C PRO A 558 10.12 -58.06 -26.84
N SER A 559 10.30 -56.77 -26.56
CA SER A 559 11.17 -56.29 -25.49
C SER A 559 10.72 -56.71 -24.09
N PHE A 560 9.41 -56.75 -23.84
CA PHE A 560 8.85 -57.26 -22.59
C PHE A 560 9.10 -58.76 -22.47
N TYR A 561 8.80 -59.51 -23.53
CA TYR A 561 8.98 -60.96 -23.58
C TYR A 561 10.45 -61.38 -23.33
N ILE A 562 11.40 -60.73 -24.01
CA ILE A 562 12.84 -60.99 -23.82
C ILE A 562 13.30 -60.64 -22.40
N LYS A 563 12.80 -59.52 -21.85
CA LYS A 563 13.16 -59.10 -20.49
C LYS A 563 12.66 -60.11 -19.46
N GLU A 564 11.41 -60.55 -19.55
CA GLU A 564 10.87 -61.52 -18.60
C GLU A 564 11.54 -62.89 -18.75
N LEU A 565 11.92 -63.32 -19.97
CA LEU A 565 12.76 -64.51 -20.14
C LEU A 565 14.10 -64.39 -19.40
N LYS A 566 14.80 -63.26 -19.50
CA LYS A 566 16.07 -63.02 -18.77
C LYS A 566 15.90 -63.01 -17.24
N ASN A 567 14.69 -62.80 -16.72
CA ASN A 567 14.43 -62.83 -15.28
C ASN A 567 14.23 -64.25 -14.75
N ILE A 568 13.89 -65.22 -15.61
CA ILE A 568 13.56 -66.61 -15.21
C ILE A 568 14.59 -67.66 -15.69
N THR A 569 15.54 -67.25 -16.52
CA THR A 569 16.64 -68.08 -17.06
C THR A 569 17.89 -67.24 -17.15
#